data_AF-A0A5C8VH35-F1
#
_entry.id   AF-A0A5C8VH35-F1
#
_cell.length_a   1.000
_cell.length_b   1.000
_cell.length_c   1.000
_cell.angle_alpha   90.00
_cell.angle_beta   90.00
_cell.angle_gamma   90.00
#
_symmetry.space_group_name_H-M   'P 1'
#
loop_
_entity.id
_entity.type
_entity.pdbx_description
1 polymer ?
#
loop_
_entity_poly.entity_id
_entity_poly.type
_entity_poly.pdbx_seq_one_letter_code
_entity_poly.pdbx_strand_id
1 'polypeptide(L)'
;MGREIRRVPPNWSHPTRMLFCWEPRKGWTKKLAYKSMLPTPHAEALAEWEAEKASWDAGERPKYVRADTTFVEYYGERPEPEYYVPFSADEATWFQLWETVSEGSPTSPPFATLDELAAYLAEWGDFWDQSRAVEDMPAREVERLLLETDHQHEFKAGWGKERAEAFCRSGWAPSMIVRNGQVLTNPGDMVSA
;
A
#
# COMPACT_ATOMS: atom_id res chain seq x y z
N MET A 1 -1.75 6.44 8.02
CA MET A 1 -0.85 6.20 6.88
C MET A 1 0.47 5.69 7.44
N GLY A 2 1.11 4.76 6.76
CA GLY A 2 2.26 3.99 7.24
C GLY A 2 2.52 2.85 6.25
N ARG A 3 3.31 1.86 6.65
CA ARG A 3 3.65 0.71 5.81
C ARG A 3 3.42 -0.58 6.53
N GLU A 4 2.96 -1.58 5.79
CA GLU A 4 2.73 -2.92 6.31
C GLU A 4 3.08 -3.99 5.28
N ILE A 5 3.46 -5.15 5.78
CA ILE A 5 3.67 -6.33 4.95
C ILE A 5 2.35 -7.09 4.87
N ARG A 6 1.86 -7.24 3.65
CA ARG A 6 0.69 -8.07 3.35
C ARG A 6 1.12 -9.33 2.63
N ARG A 7 0.28 -10.36 2.73
CA ARG A 7 0.41 -11.55 1.91
C ARG A 7 -0.36 -11.40 0.60
N VAL A 8 0.20 -11.91 -0.48
CA VAL A 8 -0.39 -11.90 -1.82
C VAL A 8 -0.11 -13.22 -2.54
N PRO A 9 -0.87 -13.55 -3.60
CA PRO A 9 -0.60 -14.73 -4.40
C PRO A 9 0.79 -14.70 -5.06
N PRO A 10 1.36 -15.87 -5.37
CA PRO A 10 2.59 -15.95 -6.15
C PRO A 10 2.47 -15.17 -7.46
N ASN A 11 3.49 -14.35 -7.76
CA ASN A 11 3.52 -13.49 -8.96
C ASN A 11 2.31 -12.54 -9.11
N TRP A 12 1.70 -12.12 -8.00
CA TRP A 12 0.58 -11.19 -8.03
C TRP A 12 0.93 -9.89 -8.77
N SER A 13 0.13 -9.56 -9.79
CA SER A 13 0.23 -8.29 -10.53
C SER A 13 -0.94 -7.39 -10.13
N HIS A 14 -0.63 -6.38 -9.32
CA HIS A 14 -1.65 -5.48 -8.79
C HIS A 14 -2.28 -4.61 -9.90
N PRO A 15 -3.61 -4.48 -9.98
CA PRO A 15 -4.26 -3.67 -10.99
C PRO A 15 -3.83 -2.20 -10.95
N THR A 16 -3.73 -1.60 -12.14
CA THR A 16 -3.36 -0.19 -12.31
C THR A 16 -4.49 0.59 -12.95
N ARG A 17 -4.53 1.89 -12.68
CA ARG A 17 -5.46 2.85 -13.26
C ARG A 17 -4.72 4.10 -13.69
N MET A 18 -5.26 4.80 -14.70
CA MET A 18 -4.76 6.11 -15.08
C MET A 18 -5.36 7.15 -14.14
N LEU A 19 -4.52 7.84 -13.39
CA LEU A 19 -4.91 8.98 -12.57
C LEU A 19 -4.60 10.29 -13.30
N PHE A 20 -5.52 11.24 -13.19
CA PHE A 20 -5.26 12.63 -13.50
C PHE A 20 -4.92 13.34 -12.20
N CYS A 21 -3.64 13.65 -12.02
CA CYS A 21 -3.15 14.34 -10.83
C CYS A 21 -2.64 15.72 -11.20
N TRP A 22 -2.79 16.65 -10.26
CA TRP A 22 -2.13 17.94 -10.34
C TRP A 22 -0.78 17.84 -9.64
N GLU A 23 0.29 18.11 -10.39
CA GLU A 23 1.66 18.17 -9.88
C GLU A 23 2.11 19.63 -9.76
N PRO A 24 2.61 20.07 -8.60
CA PRO A 24 3.28 21.36 -8.49
C PRO A 24 4.36 21.48 -9.57
N ARG A 25 4.38 22.60 -10.29
CA ARG A 25 5.29 22.92 -11.42
C ARG A 25 5.02 22.21 -12.77
N LYS A 26 4.27 21.11 -12.82
CA LYS A 26 3.94 20.41 -14.08
C LYS A 26 2.47 20.56 -14.52
N GLY A 27 1.60 21.02 -13.62
CA GLY A 27 0.17 21.16 -13.90
C GLY A 27 -0.54 19.80 -13.89
N TRP A 28 -1.60 19.67 -14.68
CA TRP A 28 -2.36 18.42 -14.78
C TRP A 28 -1.60 17.39 -15.63
N THR A 29 -1.27 16.26 -15.03
CA THR A 29 -0.57 15.15 -15.66
C THR A 29 -1.40 13.87 -15.56
N LYS A 30 -1.20 12.95 -16.51
CA LYS A 30 -1.73 11.59 -16.44
C LYS A 30 -0.63 10.67 -15.94
N LYS A 31 -0.91 9.89 -14.89
CA LYS A 31 0.05 8.93 -14.33
C LYS A 31 -0.62 7.57 -14.17
N LEU A 32 0.08 6.52 -14.57
CA LEU A 32 -0.32 5.16 -14.22
C LEU A 32 -0.03 4.95 -12.73
N ALA A 33 -1.06 4.61 -11.96
CA ALA A 33 -0.96 4.36 -10.53
C ALA A 33 -1.63 3.04 -10.18
N TYR A 34 -1.18 2.40 -9.11
CA TYR A 34 -1.88 1.25 -8.58
C TYR A 34 -3.28 1.63 -8.12
N LYS A 35 -4.21 0.71 -8.35
CA LYS A 35 -5.58 0.88 -7.87
C LYS A 35 -5.62 0.58 -6.38
N SER A 36 -6.13 1.50 -5.57
CA SER A 36 -6.33 1.24 -4.14
C SER A 36 -7.35 0.12 -3.94
N MET A 37 -7.02 -0.86 -3.09
CA MET A 37 -7.89 -2.02 -2.82
C MET A 37 -7.96 -2.34 -1.32
N LEU A 38 -9.13 -2.78 -0.89
CA LEU A 38 -9.39 -3.28 0.45
C LEU A 38 -8.75 -4.67 0.62
N PRO A 39 -8.12 -4.95 1.78
CA PRO A 39 -7.46 -6.22 2.03
C PRO A 39 -8.42 -7.39 2.26
N THR A 40 -9.69 -7.11 2.59
CA THR A 40 -10.72 -8.12 2.76
C THR A 40 -11.10 -8.72 1.40
N PRO A 41 -11.35 -10.03 1.29
CA PRO A 41 -11.93 -10.60 0.07
C PRO A 41 -13.34 -10.06 -0.20
N HIS A 42 -13.68 -9.84 -1.46
CA HIS A 42 -15.02 -9.35 -1.85
C HIS A 42 -16.15 -10.23 -1.30
N ALA A 43 -15.95 -11.55 -1.33
CA ALA A 43 -16.95 -12.53 -0.89
C ALA A 43 -17.30 -12.37 0.60
N GLU A 44 -16.32 -12.07 1.45
CA GLU A 44 -16.53 -11.85 2.89
C GLU A 44 -17.28 -10.54 3.12
N ALA A 45 -16.85 -9.44 2.50
CA ALA A 45 -17.51 -8.15 2.60
C ALA A 45 -18.96 -8.19 2.09
N LEU A 46 -19.21 -8.93 1.01
CA LEU A 46 -20.54 -9.11 0.46
C LEU A 46 -21.44 -9.91 1.41
N ALA A 47 -20.93 -10.98 2.02
CA ALA A 47 -21.68 -11.79 2.97
C ALA A 47 -22.06 -11.00 4.23
N GLU A 48 -21.13 -10.18 4.75
CA GLU A 48 -21.40 -9.27 5.87
C GLU A 48 -22.49 -8.26 5.51
N TRP A 49 -22.36 -7.59 4.36
CA TRP A 49 -23.36 -6.63 3.89
C TRP A 49 -24.75 -7.25 3.69
N GLU A 50 -24.81 -8.47 3.14
CA GLU A 50 -26.08 -9.20 2.96
C GLU A 50 -26.71 -9.62 4.30
N ALA A 51 -25.90 -10.00 5.30
CA ALA A 51 -26.37 -10.33 6.64
C ALA A 51 -26.89 -9.09 7.40
N GLU A 52 -26.19 -7.96 7.29
CA GLU A 52 -26.64 -6.69 7.87
C GLU A 52 -27.92 -6.20 7.19
N LYS A 53 -28.01 -6.35 5.86
CA LYS A 53 -29.22 -6.02 5.11
C LYS A 53 -30.40 -6.87 5.56
N ALA A 54 -30.22 -8.17 5.75
CA ALA A 54 -31.27 -9.06 6.25
C ALA A 54 -31.74 -8.65 7.67
N SER A 55 -30.80 -8.28 8.54
CA SER A 55 -31.10 -7.80 9.90
C SER A 55 -31.89 -6.48 9.87
N TRP A 56 -31.50 -5.56 8.99
CA TRP A 56 -32.22 -4.31 8.76
C TRP A 56 -33.64 -4.52 8.24
N ASP A 57 -33.80 -5.43 7.27
CA ASP A 57 -35.09 -5.79 6.69
C ASP A 57 -35.98 -6.53 7.72
N ALA A 58 -35.39 -7.22 8.70
CA ALA A 58 -36.07 -7.81 9.85
C ALA A 58 -36.47 -6.76 10.93
N GLY A 59 -36.05 -5.51 10.78
CA GLY A 59 -36.37 -4.41 11.69
C GLY A 59 -35.36 -4.19 12.81
N GLU A 60 -34.25 -4.94 12.84
CA GLU A 60 -33.15 -4.68 13.75
C GLU A 60 -32.37 -3.45 13.27
N ARG A 61 -32.56 -2.34 13.98
CA ARG A 61 -31.94 -1.05 13.63
C ARG A 61 -31.06 -0.54 14.76
N PRO A 62 -29.88 0.04 14.44
CA PRO A 62 -29.07 0.74 15.44
C PRO A 62 -29.88 1.81 16.17
N LYS A 63 -29.71 1.91 17.50
CA LYS A 63 -30.51 2.79 18.38
C LYS A 63 -30.53 4.27 17.96
N TYR A 64 -29.51 4.71 17.24
CA TYR A 64 -29.31 6.12 16.86
C TYR A 64 -29.74 6.44 15.42
N VAL A 65 -30.25 5.46 14.67
CA VAL A 65 -30.65 5.68 13.28
C VAL A 65 -32.00 6.39 13.21
N ARG A 66 -32.15 7.35 12.29
CA ARG A 66 -33.45 8.01 12.08
C ARG A 66 -34.38 7.04 11.37
N ALA A 67 -35.69 7.23 11.56
CA ALA A 67 -36.70 6.33 10.99
C ALA A 67 -36.70 6.33 9.45
N ASP A 68 -36.33 7.46 8.84
CA ASP A 68 -36.27 7.70 7.40
C ASP A 68 -34.93 7.31 6.76
N THR A 69 -33.88 7.10 7.56
CA THR A 69 -32.59 6.62 7.03
C THR A 69 -32.79 5.27 6.37
N THR A 70 -32.27 5.14 5.15
CA THR A 70 -32.23 3.86 4.41
C THR A 70 -31.01 3.04 4.81
N PHE A 71 -31.05 1.73 4.54
CA PHE A 71 -29.91 0.85 4.81
C PHE A 71 -28.63 1.36 4.13
N VAL A 72 -28.74 1.72 2.85
CA VAL A 72 -27.60 2.19 2.03
C VAL A 72 -27.02 3.51 2.55
N GLU A 73 -27.85 4.42 3.08
CA GLU A 73 -27.35 5.66 3.69
C GLU A 73 -26.55 5.42 4.98
N TYR A 74 -26.87 4.35 5.73
CA TYR A 74 -26.20 4.05 6.99
C TYR A 74 -24.99 3.12 6.81
N TYR A 75 -25.18 2.02 6.09
CA TYR A 75 -24.18 0.96 5.89
C TYR A 75 -23.37 1.11 4.61
N GLY A 76 -23.78 2.01 3.72
CA GLY A 76 -23.14 2.21 2.42
C GLY A 76 -23.69 1.32 1.31
N GLU A 77 -23.17 1.55 0.11
CA GLU A 77 -23.53 0.77 -1.07
C GLU A 77 -23.04 -0.68 -0.99
N ARG A 78 -23.66 -1.55 -1.79
CA ARG A 78 -23.24 -2.94 -1.90
C ARG A 78 -21.77 -3.01 -2.32
N PRO A 79 -20.92 -3.80 -1.64
CA PRO A 79 -19.53 -4.00 -2.01
C PRO A 79 -19.37 -4.36 -3.49
N GLU A 80 -18.62 -3.55 -4.24
CA GLU A 80 -18.28 -3.85 -5.63
C GLU A 80 -16.95 -4.62 -5.70
N PRO A 81 -16.86 -5.74 -6.47
CA PRO A 81 -15.68 -6.60 -6.51
C PRO A 81 -14.38 -5.87 -6.83
N GLU A 82 -14.48 -4.82 -7.63
CA GLU A 82 -13.36 -4.10 -8.20
C GLU A 82 -12.60 -3.22 -7.14
N TYR A 83 -13.12 -3.06 -5.92
CA TYR A 83 -12.43 -2.39 -4.79
C TYR A 83 -11.77 -3.36 -3.80
N TYR A 84 -11.91 -4.67 -3.99
CA TYR A 84 -11.40 -5.68 -3.07
C TYR A 84 -10.32 -6.53 -3.76
N VAL A 85 -9.47 -7.15 -2.95
CA VAL A 85 -8.54 -8.16 -3.48
C VAL A 85 -9.34 -9.36 -4.04
N PRO A 86 -8.99 -9.87 -5.23
CA PRO A 86 -9.73 -10.95 -5.87
C PRO A 86 -9.30 -12.35 -5.39
N PHE A 87 -8.44 -12.42 -4.39
CA PHE A 87 -7.87 -13.67 -3.86
C PHE A 87 -8.23 -13.86 -2.40
N SER A 88 -8.22 -15.11 -1.98
CA SER A 88 -8.43 -15.54 -0.60
C SER A 88 -7.13 -15.53 0.21
N ALA A 89 -7.26 -15.61 1.54
CA ALA A 89 -6.10 -15.73 2.44
C ALA A 89 -5.26 -17.00 2.17
N ASP A 90 -5.88 -18.07 1.68
CA ASP A 90 -5.20 -19.35 1.40
C ASP A 90 -4.29 -19.27 0.16
N GLU A 91 -4.64 -18.43 -0.81
CA GLU A 91 -3.82 -18.19 -2.01
C GLU A 91 -2.65 -17.24 -1.71
N ALA A 92 -2.77 -16.42 -0.66
CA ALA A 92 -1.83 -15.39 -0.27
C ALA A 92 -0.60 -15.96 0.46
N THR A 93 0.39 -16.42 -0.31
CA THR A 93 1.59 -17.09 0.21
C THR A 93 2.86 -16.26 0.14
N TRP A 94 2.93 -15.26 -0.74
CA TRP A 94 4.07 -14.37 -0.94
C TRP A 94 3.91 -13.08 -0.13
N PHE A 95 5.01 -12.35 0.08
CA PHE A 95 5.06 -11.13 0.88
C PHE A 95 5.23 -9.90 -0.01
N GLN A 96 4.51 -8.83 0.31
CA GLN A 96 4.59 -7.56 -0.40
C GLN A 96 4.44 -6.40 0.59
N LEU A 97 5.15 -5.29 0.35
CA LEU A 97 5.00 -4.05 1.11
C LEU A 97 3.83 -3.22 0.58
N TRP A 98 3.00 -2.71 1.49
CA TRP A 98 1.81 -1.92 1.20
C TRP A 98 1.73 -0.67 2.06
N GLU A 99 1.01 0.34 1.57
CA GLU A 99 0.65 1.50 2.39
C GLU A 99 -0.57 1.23 3.29
N THR A 100 -0.49 1.67 4.54
CA THR A 100 -1.60 1.58 5.53
C THR A 100 -2.53 2.78 5.44
N VAL A 101 -3.19 2.89 4.30
CA VAL A 101 -4.47 3.63 4.14
C VAL A 101 -5.59 2.61 4.06
N SER A 102 -6.85 3.03 4.33
CA SER A 102 -8.01 2.13 4.28
C SER A 102 -8.04 1.33 2.98
N GLU A 103 -7.71 1.96 1.86
CA GLU A 103 -7.46 1.31 0.57
C GLU A 103 -5.98 1.43 0.20
N GLY A 104 -5.19 0.39 0.50
CA GLY A 104 -3.74 0.37 0.29
C GLY A 104 -3.33 0.22 -1.17
N SER A 105 -2.12 0.66 -1.49
CA SER A 105 -1.44 0.32 -2.74
C SER A 105 -0.08 -0.34 -2.46
N PRO A 106 0.37 -1.28 -3.29
CA PRO A 106 1.65 -1.92 -3.11
C PRO A 106 2.80 -0.94 -3.39
N THR A 107 3.83 -1.00 -2.56
CA THR A 107 5.04 -0.17 -2.62
C THR A 107 6.31 -1.01 -2.82
N SER A 108 6.15 -2.32 -3.06
CA SER A 108 7.21 -3.23 -3.53
C SER A 108 6.63 -4.28 -4.50
N PRO A 109 7.48 -5.00 -5.24
CA PRO A 109 7.10 -6.27 -5.88
C PRO A 109 6.72 -7.34 -4.83
N PRO A 110 6.05 -8.45 -5.24
CA PRO A 110 5.80 -9.59 -4.36
C PRO A 110 7.03 -10.54 -4.33
N PHE A 111 7.31 -11.12 -3.17
CA PHE A 111 8.45 -12.00 -2.92
C PHE A 111 8.03 -13.29 -2.24
N ALA A 112 8.72 -14.41 -2.51
CA ALA A 112 8.36 -15.69 -1.92
C ALA A 112 8.68 -15.75 -0.43
N THR A 113 9.69 -14.98 0.02
CA THR A 113 10.13 -14.97 1.42
C THR A 113 10.29 -13.54 1.96
N LEU A 114 10.22 -13.41 3.29
CA LEU A 114 10.52 -12.14 3.97
C LEU A 114 11.99 -11.73 3.79
N ASP A 115 12.91 -12.68 3.64
CA ASP A 115 14.33 -12.41 3.44
C ASP A 115 14.60 -11.80 2.06
N GLU A 116 13.91 -12.28 1.01
CA GLU A 116 13.94 -11.67 -0.33
C GLU A 116 13.38 -10.24 -0.30
N LEU A 117 12.26 -10.03 0.38
CA LEU A 117 11.69 -8.69 0.57
C LEU A 117 12.66 -7.78 1.36
N ALA A 118 13.29 -8.29 2.43
CA ALA A 118 14.26 -7.53 3.20
C ALA A 118 15.50 -7.18 2.36
N ALA A 119 16.01 -8.11 1.55
CA ALA A 119 17.12 -7.86 0.64
C ALA A 119 16.77 -6.79 -0.40
N TYR A 120 15.56 -6.82 -0.95
CA TYR A 120 15.06 -5.80 -1.86
C TYR A 120 14.99 -4.41 -1.19
N LEU A 121 14.34 -4.32 -0.02
CA LEU A 121 14.21 -3.05 0.70
C LEU A 121 15.57 -2.51 1.19
N ALA A 122 16.51 -3.40 1.53
CA ALA A 122 17.84 -3.03 1.93
C ALA A 122 18.62 -2.33 0.81
N GLU A 123 18.46 -2.79 -0.43
CA GLU A 123 19.19 -2.26 -1.60
C GLU A 123 18.44 -1.07 -2.23
N TRP A 124 17.13 -1.18 -2.40
CA TRP A 124 16.33 -0.26 -3.22
C TRP A 124 15.38 0.63 -2.43
N GLY A 125 15.02 0.25 -1.22
CA GLY A 125 13.91 0.89 -0.48
C GLY A 125 12.57 0.57 -1.13
N ASP A 126 11.54 1.32 -0.77
CA ASP A 126 10.21 1.18 -1.41
C ASP A 126 10.07 2.06 -2.66
N PHE A 127 8.95 1.94 -3.38
CA PHE A 127 8.69 2.75 -4.58
C PHE A 127 8.68 4.27 -4.32
N TRP A 128 8.36 4.72 -3.10
CA TRP A 128 8.41 6.14 -2.75
C TRP A 128 9.82 6.62 -2.49
N ASP A 129 10.66 5.81 -1.87
CA ASP A 129 12.08 6.11 -1.67
C ASP A 129 12.80 6.18 -3.01
N GLN A 130 12.50 5.26 -3.91
CA GLN A 130 12.99 5.30 -5.30
C GLN A 130 12.53 6.56 -6.03
N SER A 131 11.23 6.89 -5.96
CA SER A 131 10.70 8.11 -6.59
C SER A 131 11.34 9.38 -6.03
N ARG A 132 11.54 9.46 -4.71
CA ARG A 132 12.17 10.62 -4.05
C ARG A 132 13.64 10.75 -4.41
N ALA A 133 14.37 9.63 -4.47
CA ALA A 133 15.75 9.62 -4.93
C ALA A 133 15.88 10.15 -6.36
N VAL A 134 14.93 9.86 -7.26
CA VAL A 134 14.91 10.43 -8.62
C VAL A 134 14.61 11.93 -8.58
N GLU A 135 13.66 12.38 -7.76
CA GLU A 135 13.27 13.78 -7.67
C GLU A 135 14.37 14.69 -7.10
N ASP A 136 15.18 14.18 -6.18
CA ASP A 136 16.29 14.92 -5.58
C ASP A 136 17.55 14.94 -6.46
N MET A 137 17.59 14.16 -7.55
CA MET A 137 18.74 14.14 -8.44
C MET A 137 18.87 15.40 -9.29
N PRO A 138 20.11 15.89 -9.53
CA PRO A 138 20.35 16.90 -10.54
C PRO A 138 19.91 16.40 -11.92
N ALA A 139 19.26 17.26 -12.71
CA ALA A 139 18.75 16.89 -14.05
C ALA A 139 19.81 16.23 -14.96
N ARG A 140 21.09 16.63 -14.83
CA ARG A 140 22.21 16.03 -15.57
C ARG A 140 22.50 14.58 -15.20
N GLU A 141 22.26 14.20 -13.94
CA GLU A 141 22.42 12.81 -13.51
C GLU A 141 21.27 11.95 -13.98
N VAL A 142 20.04 12.47 -13.94
CA VAL A 142 18.88 11.81 -14.53
C VAL A 142 19.08 11.58 -16.03
N GLU A 143 19.59 12.59 -16.76
CA GLU A 143 19.88 12.49 -18.19
C GLU A 143 20.98 11.46 -18.48
N ARG A 144 22.06 11.42 -17.67
CA ARG A 144 23.10 10.40 -17.76
C ARG A 144 22.53 8.99 -17.55
N LEU A 145 21.70 8.80 -16.52
CA LEU A 145 21.07 7.51 -16.19
C LEU A 145 20.09 7.01 -17.26
N LEU A 146 19.43 7.92 -17.99
CA LEU A 146 18.54 7.57 -19.10
C LEU A 146 19.31 7.17 -20.37
N LEU A 147 20.56 7.63 -20.52
CA LEU A 147 21.42 7.35 -21.67
C LEU A 147 22.30 6.11 -21.46
N GLU A 148 22.68 5.81 -20.22
CA GLU A 148 23.54 4.69 -19.86
C GLU A 148 22.70 3.51 -19.35
N THR A 149 22.36 2.58 -20.27
CA THR A 149 21.39 1.48 -20.08
C THR A 149 21.74 0.42 -19.03
N ASP A 150 22.88 0.53 -18.33
CA ASP A 150 23.43 -0.55 -17.48
C ASP A 150 23.39 -0.26 -15.97
N HIS A 151 22.93 0.94 -15.56
CA HIS A 151 22.99 1.39 -14.16
C HIS A 151 21.69 1.19 -13.37
N GLN A 152 20.97 0.09 -13.59
CA GLN A 152 19.96 -0.32 -12.62
C GLN A 152 20.54 -0.38 -11.19
N HIS A 153 21.86 -0.53 -11.03
CA HIS A 153 22.60 -0.77 -9.78
C HIS A 153 23.17 0.45 -9.02
N GLU A 154 23.04 1.69 -9.51
CA GLU A 154 23.60 2.87 -8.81
C GLU A 154 22.56 3.69 -8.01
N PHE A 155 21.27 3.35 -8.14
CA PHE A 155 20.18 3.98 -7.40
C PHE A 155 20.02 3.35 -6.01
N LYS A 156 20.74 3.84 -5.00
CA LYS A 156 20.61 3.31 -3.62
C LYS A 156 19.73 4.19 -2.75
N ALA A 157 18.41 4.05 -2.89
CA ALA A 157 17.42 4.52 -1.91
C ALA A 157 17.15 3.49 -0.79
N GLY A 158 17.97 2.43 -0.77
CA GLY A 158 17.93 1.32 0.17
C GLY A 158 17.91 1.73 1.64
N TRP A 159 17.16 0.99 2.44
CA TRP A 159 17.11 1.19 3.89
C TRP A 159 18.37 0.68 4.58
N GLY A 160 19.18 -0.15 3.91
CA GLY A 160 20.24 -0.92 4.54
C GLY A 160 19.72 -2.19 5.22
N LYS A 161 20.58 -3.19 5.30
CA LYS A 161 20.22 -4.57 5.68
C LYS A 161 19.53 -4.67 7.05
N GLU A 162 20.14 -4.13 8.09
CA GLU A 162 19.62 -4.25 9.47
C GLU A 162 18.23 -3.63 9.63
N ARG A 163 18.03 -2.46 9.01
CA ARG A 163 16.76 -1.72 9.04
C ARG A 163 15.66 -2.43 8.27
N ALA A 164 15.97 -2.94 7.08
CA ALA A 164 15.04 -3.69 6.27
C ALA A 164 14.61 -5.00 6.95
N GLU A 165 15.56 -5.74 7.52
CA GLU A 165 15.26 -6.96 8.28
C GLU A 165 14.43 -6.66 9.54
N ALA A 166 14.75 -5.59 10.28
CA ALA A 166 13.98 -5.19 11.45
C ALA A 166 12.53 -4.86 11.09
N PHE A 167 12.31 -4.15 9.98
CA PHE A 167 10.98 -3.89 9.45
C PHE A 167 10.26 -5.17 9.02
N CYS A 168 10.92 -6.06 8.28
CA CYS A 168 10.32 -7.33 7.87
C CYS A 168 9.91 -8.22 9.04
N ARG A 169 10.65 -8.17 10.16
CA ARG A 169 10.27 -8.84 11.41
C ARG A 169 9.09 -8.19 12.12
N SER A 170 9.01 -6.85 12.12
CA SER A 170 7.90 -6.10 12.72
C SER A 170 6.60 -6.26 11.92
N GLY A 171 6.70 -6.31 10.58
CA GLY A 171 5.56 -6.39 9.67
C GLY A 171 4.78 -5.08 9.50
N TRP A 172 5.02 -4.07 10.34
CA TRP A 172 4.33 -2.78 10.28
C TRP A 172 5.18 -1.63 10.86
N ALA A 173 5.01 -0.43 10.30
CA ALA A 173 5.51 0.83 10.85
C ALA A 173 4.58 2.01 10.49
N PRO A 174 4.43 3.02 11.37
CA PRO A 174 3.67 4.23 11.05
C PRO A 174 4.43 5.09 10.03
N SER A 175 3.78 6.14 9.49
CA SER A 175 4.45 7.07 8.56
C SER A 175 5.47 7.99 9.24
N MET A 176 5.34 8.20 10.56
CA MET A 176 6.19 9.11 11.32
C MET A 176 6.16 8.77 12.81
N ILE A 177 7.32 8.82 13.47
CA ILE A 177 7.45 8.78 14.94
C ILE A 177 8.35 9.94 15.38
N VAL A 178 8.02 10.60 16.49
CA VAL A 178 8.94 11.52 17.17
C VAL A 178 9.53 10.80 18.38
N ARG A 179 10.85 10.63 18.39
CA ARG A 179 11.58 9.95 19.47
C ARG A 179 12.80 10.76 19.87
N ASN A 180 12.93 11.09 21.16
CA ASN A 180 14.05 11.87 21.70
C ASN A 180 14.31 13.20 20.95
N GLY A 181 13.22 13.87 20.51
CA GLY A 181 13.31 15.12 19.74
C GLY A 181 13.68 14.95 18.26
N GLN A 182 13.88 13.73 17.78
CA GLN A 182 14.13 13.42 16.37
C GLN A 182 12.84 12.93 15.69
N VAL A 183 12.62 13.39 14.46
CA VAL A 183 11.52 12.91 13.60
C VAL A 183 12.05 11.76 12.75
N LEU A 184 11.50 10.57 12.96
CA LEU A 184 11.79 9.37 12.18
C LEU A 184 10.69 9.19 11.14
N THR A 185 11.09 9.04 9.88
CA THR A 185 10.18 8.82 8.73
C THR A 185 10.53 7.56 7.94
N ASN A 186 11.71 6.97 8.16
CA ASN A 186 12.09 5.68 7.59
C ASN A 186 11.52 4.53 8.47
N PRO A 187 10.78 3.58 7.89
CA PRO A 187 10.17 2.47 8.63
C PRO A 187 11.16 1.63 9.42
N GLY A 188 12.33 1.36 8.83
CA GLY A 188 13.37 0.56 9.45
C GLY A 188 13.96 1.24 10.69
N ASP A 189 14.13 2.57 10.68
CA ASP A 189 14.56 3.34 11.86
C ASP A 189 13.52 3.35 12.99
N MET A 190 12.24 3.22 12.65
CA MET A 190 11.16 3.23 13.65
C MET A 190 11.10 1.95 14.48
N VAL A 191 11.51 0.82 13.89
CA VAL A 191 11.36 -0.51 14.50
C VAL A 191 12.68 -1.10 15.01
N SER A 192 13.83 -0.51 14.67
CA SER A 192 15.17 -1.00 15.04
C SER A 192 15.61 -0.54 16.45
N ALA A 193 14.68 -0.55 17.41
CA ALA A 193 14.88 -0.10 18.79
C ALA A 193 15.48 -1.18 19.71
#